data_AF-A0A1H6STR7-F1
#
_entry.id   AF-A0A1H6STR7-F1
#
_cell.length_a   1.000
_cell.length_b   1.000
_cell.length_c   1.000
_cell.angle_alpha   90.00
_cell.angle_beta   90.00
_cell.angle_gamma   90.00
#
_symmetry.space_group_name_H-M   'P 1'
#
loop_
_entity.id
_entity.type
_entity.pdbx_description
1 polymer ?
#
loop_
_entity_poly.entity_id
_entity_poly.type
_entity_poly.pdbx_seq_one_letter_code
_entity_poly.pdbx_strand_id
1 'polypeptide(L)' 'MATNGLMTALTLYRCGTLTFKQAATRAGQTDDTFARTLAQYGIPAHN' A
#
# COMPACT_ATOMS: atom_id res chain seq x y z
N MET A 1 -11.70 -1.64 12.15
CA MET A 1 -11.37 -0.38 11.45
C MET A 1 -9.91 -0.37 10.95
N ALA A 2 -9.50 -1.36 10.13
CA ALA A 2 -8.15 -1.42 9.53
C ALA A 2 -8.15 -1.05 8.03
N THR A 3 -9.33 -1.11 7.39
CA THR A 3 -9.51 -0.91 5.94
C THR A 3 -9.24 0.52 5.47
N ASN A 4 -9.51 1.53 6.31
CA ASN A 4 -9.30 2.93 5.94
C ASN A 4 -7.81 3.31 5.81
N GLY A 5 -6.94 2.72 6.64
CA GLY A 5 -5.49 2.94 6.55
C GLY A 5 -4.91 2.38 5.26
N LEU A 6 -5.34 1.17 4.88
CA LEU A 6 -4.94 0.50 3.64
C LEU A 6 -5.41 1.27 2.40
N MET A 7 -6.70 1.66 2.32
CA MET A 7 -7.22 2.42 1.18
C MET A 7 -6.51 3.78 1.01
N THR A 8 -6.19 4.44 2.12
CA THR A 8 -5.43 5.70 2.09
C THR A 8 -4.00 5.47 1.58
N ALA A 9 -3.31 4.44 2.07
CA ALA A 9 -1.97 4.07 1.62
C ALA A 9 -1.95 3.71 0.12
N LEU A 10 -2.92 2.94 -0.34
CA LEU A 10 -3.10 2.58 -1.76
C LEU A 10 -3.32 3.81 -2.65
N THR A 11 -4.18 4.73 -2.21
CA THR A 11 -4.48 5.96 -2.95
C THR A 11 -3.24 6.83 -3.08
N LEU A 12 -2.48 6.98 -1.99
CA LEU A 12 -1.25 7.79 -1.97
C LEU A 12 -0.11 7.15 -2.76
N TYR A 13 0.01 5.82 -2.72
CA TYR A 13 0.94 5.06 -3.56
C TYR A 13 0.60 5.24 -5.04
N ARG A 14 -0.68 5.09 -5.40
CA ARG A 14 -1.18 5.29 -6.76
C ARG A 14 -1.03 6.72 -7.27
N CYS A 15 -1.07 7.70 -6.37
CA CYS A 15 -0.82 9.11 -6.68
C CYS A 15 0.68 9.44 -6.82
N GLY A 16 1.58 8.49 -6.56
CA GLY A 16 3.02 8.70 -6.56
C GLY A 16 3.53 9.57 -5.40
N THR A 17 2.68 9.83 -4.40
CA THR A 17 3.00 10.68 -3.26
C THR A 17 3.84 9.95 -2.20
N LEU A 18 3.65 8.63 -2.08
CA LEU A 18 4.37 7.79 -1.13
C LEU A 18 5.05 6.64 -1.86
N THR A 19 6.26 6.29 -1.42
CA THR A 19 6.92 5.07 -1.86
C THR A 19 6.26 3.84 -1.22
N PHE A 20 6.49 2.67 -1.81
CA PHE A 20 5.94 1.40 -1.35
C PHE A 20 6.11 1.18 0.17
N LYS A 21 7.31 1.42 0.71
CA LYS A 21 7.62 1.29 2.15
C LYS A 21 6.84 2.28 3.02
N GLN A 22 6.65 3.50 2.56
CA GLN A 22 5.89 4.52 3.29
C GLN A 22 4.40 4.18 3.30
N ALA A 23 3.88 3.66 2.20
CA ALA A 23 2.51 3.18 2.11
C ALA A 23 2.29 1.96 3.02
N ALA A 24 3.20 0.99 3.05
CA ALA A 24 3.15 -0.16 3.95
C ALA A 24 3.17 0.27 5.44
N THR A 25 4.10 1.15 5.81
CA THR A 25 4.19 1.72 7.18
C THR A 25 2.90 2.42 7.57
N ARG A 26 2.31 3.20 6.66
CA ARG A 26 1.04 3.90 6.88
C ARG A 26 -0.16 2.96 6.99
N ALA A 27 -0.14 1.86 6.25
CA ALA A 27 -1.12 0.80 6.37
C ALA A 27 -0.97 -0.03 7.66
N GLY A 28 0.13 0.16 8.42
CA GLY A 28 0.45 -0.66 9.59
C GLY A 28 0.78 -2.10 9.21
N GLN A 29 1.18 -2.33 7.96
CA GLN A 29 1.48 -3.64 7.41
C GLN A 29 2.97 -3.74 7.09
N THR A 30 3.49 -4.97 7.14
CA THR A 30 4.81 -5.24 6.59
C THR A 30 4.79 -5.11 5.07
N ASP A 31 5.94 -4.77 4.50
CA ASP A 31 6.20 -4.69 3.06
C ASP A 31 5.60 -5.90 2.32
N ASP A 32 5.82 -7.12 2.81
CA ASP A 32 5.32 -8.36 2.20
C ASP A 32 3.78 -8.45 2.18
N THR A 33 3.14 -8.05 3.29
CA THR A 33 1.67 -8.04 3.41
C THR A 33 1.05 -6.98 2.50
N PHE A 34 1.72 -5.83 2.38
CA PHE A 34 1.32 -4.76 1.48
C PHE A 34 1.49 -5.16 0.00
N ALA A 35 2.58 -5.86 -0.35
CA ALA A 35 2.81 -6.42 -1.69
C ALA A 35 1.71 -7.42 -2.08
N ARG A 36 1.36 -8.35 -1.18
CA ARG A 36 0.25 -9.29 -1.40
C ARG A 36 -1.07 -8.58 -1.60
N THR A 37 -1.31 -7.52 -0.85
CA THR A 37 -2.52 -6.73 -0.99
C THR A 37 -2.55 -6.01 -2.34
N LEU A 38 -1.46 -5.35 -2.74
CA LEU A 38 -1.33 -4.76 -4.08
C LEU A 38 -1.54 -5.78 -5.20
N ALA A 39 -1.01 -6.98 -5.06
CA ALA A 39 -1.22 -8.08 -6.00
C ALA A 39 -2.70 -8.52 -6.08
N GLN A 40 -3.42 -8.56 -4.94
CA GLN A 40 -4.87 -8.81 -4.92
C GLN A 40 -5.66 -7.72 -5.64
N TYR A 41 -5.20 -6.47 -5.57
CA TYR A 41 -5.81 -5.33 -6.26
C TYR A 41 -5.32 -5.15 -7.70
N GLY A 42 -4.39 -5.98 -8.18
CA GLY A 42 -3.80 -5.87 -9.52
C GLY A 42 -2.92 -4.64 -9.72
N ILE A 43 -2.42 -4.03 -8.65
CA ILE A 43 -1.56 -2.85 -8.71
C ILE A 43 -0.10 -3.32 -8.73
N PRO A 44 0.67 -2.99 -9.77
CA PRO A 44 2.09 -3.35 -9.80
C PRO A 44 2.84 -2.57 -8.72
N ALA A 45 3.51 -3.30 -7.83
CA ALA A 45 4.45 -2.74 -6.88
C ALA A 45 5.72 -2.32 -7.66
N HIS A 46 5.70 -1.13 -8.26
CA HIS A 46 6.88 -0.52 -8.80
C HIS A 46 7.80 -0.09 -7.65
N ASN A 47 9.01 -0.62 -7.69
CA ASN A 47 10.11 -0.42 -6.74
C ASN A 47 10.73 0.97 -6.89
#